data_AF-A0A0M0LJT0-F1
#
_entry.id   AF-A0A0M0LJT0-F1
#
_cell.length_a   1.000
_cell.length_b   1.000
_cell.length_c   1.000
_cell.angle_alpha   90.00
_cell.angle_beta   90.00
_cell.angle_gamma   90.00
#
_symmetry.space_group_name_H-M   'P 1'
#
loop_
_entity.id
_entity.type
_entity.pdbx_description
1 polymer ?
#
loop_
_entity_poly.entity_id
_entity_poly.type
_entity_poly.pdbx_seq_one_letter_code
_entity_poly.pdbx_strand_id
1 'polypeptide(L)'
;MIKIQNNDSNTGKKLVVVKESYGNAFVPFLIPHYDEIYVVDSRYYNSSLKKLVNEQGVKEVLFINNIFAANTEKIVKTIEEIQ
;
A
#
# COMPACT_ATOMS: atom_id res chain seq x y z
N MET A 1 2.17 8.14 -3.96
CA MET A 1 2.55 6.71 -4.01
C MET A 1 4.07 6.63 -4.11
N ILE A 2 4.69 5.72 -3.38
CA ILE A 2 6.11 5.39 -3.49
C ILE A 2 6.21 3.97 -4.04
N LYS A 3 7.10 3.73 -5.01
CA LYS A 3 7.45 2.40 -5.48
C LYS A 3 8.79 2.00 -4.87
N ILE A 4 8.84 0.82 -4.26
CA ILE A 4 10.07 0.17 -3.82
C ILE A 4 10.26 -1.06 -4.70
N GLN A 5 11.47 -1.25 -5.21
CA GLN A 5 11.84 -2.40 -6.04
C GLN A 5 13.05 -3.09 -5.41
N ASN A 6 12.91 -4.38 -5.13
CA ASN A 6 13.97 -5.24 -4.62
C ASN A 6 14.38 -6.22 -5.72
N ASN A 7 15.59 -6.04 -6.26
CA ASN A 7 16.10 -6.90 -7.33
C ASN A 7 16.75 -8.20 -6.81
N ASP A 8 16.89 -8.34 -5.48
CA ASP A 8 17.57 -9.49 -4.87
C ASP A 8 16.59 -10.59 -4.39
N SER A 9 15.32 -10.23 -4.12
CA SER A 9 14.33 -11.14 -3.52
C SER A 9 13.89 -12.27 -4.45
N ASN A 10 13.79 -12.04 -5.76
CA ASN A 10 13.41 -13.02 -6.80
C ASN A 10 12.17 -13.88 -6.44
N THR A 11 11.17 -13.28 -5.80
CA THR A 11 9.97 -13.96 -5.27
C THR A 11 8.84 -14.08 -6.29
N GLY A 12 8.85 -13.25 -7.33
CA GLY A 12 7.73 -13.00 -8.24
C GLY A 12 6.56 -12.26 -7.58
N LYS A 13 6.69 -11.83 -6.31
CA LYS A 13 5.58 -11.26 -5.54
C LYS A 13 5.59 -9.74 -5.61
N LYS A 14 4.39 -9.18 -5.71
CA LYS A 14 4.14 -7.74 -5.68
C LYS A 14 3.07 -7.42 -4.66
N LEU A 15 3.24 -6.31 -3.95
CA LEU A 15 2.35 -5.88 -2.87
C LEU A 15 1.94 -4.43 -3.06
N VAL A 16 0.66 -4.11 -2.85
CA VAL A 16 0.25 -2.73 -2.54
C VAL A 16 0.02 -2.61 -1.04
N VAL A 17 0.65 -1.62 -0.41
CA VAL A 17 0.40 -1.24 0.99
C VAL A 17 -0.44 0.03 1.01
N VAL A 18 -1.66 -0.05 1.53
CA VAL A 18 -2.54 1.11 1.76
C VAL A 18 -2.42 1.50 3.23
N LYS A 19 -1.96 2.72 3.52
CA LYS A 19 -1.57 3.11 4.88
C LYS A 19 -1.85 4.58 5.21
N GLU A 20 -1.80 4.90 6.50
CA GLU A 20 -1.47 6.24 7.00
C GLU A 20 -0.06 6.26 7.64
N SER A 21 0.30 7.32 8.37
CA SER A 21 1.63 7.48 8.98
C SER A 21 2.16 6.27 9.76
N TYR A 22 1.31 5.46 10.41
CA TYR A 22 1.72 4.27 11.16
C TYR A 22 2.41 3.21 10.28
N GLY A 23 2.04 3.10 9.00
CA GLY A 23 2.65 2.14 8.07
C GLY A 23 4.08 2.48 7.68
N ASN A 24 4.53 3.73 7.86
CA ASN A 24 5.86 4.18 7.41
C ASN A 24 7.00 3.34 7.98
N ALA A 25 6.94 3.05 9.30
CA ALA A 25 7.98 2.30 9.98
C ALA A 25 7.92 0.79 9.69
N PHE A 26 6.77 0.28 9.25
CA PHE A 26 6.58 -1.14 9.00
C PHE A 26 7.01 -1.57 7.59
N VAL A 27 6.81 -0.72 6.58
CA VAL A 27 7.14 -1.02 5.18
C VAL A 27 8.54 -1.60 4.97
N PRO A 28 9.63 -1.11 5.62
CA PRO A 28 10.97 -1.67 5.43
C PRO A 28 11.07 -3.17 5.73
N PHE A 29 10.29 -3.68 6.68
CA PHE A 29 10.31 -5.11 7.03
C PHE A 29 9.67 -6.00 5.97
N LEU A 30 8.91 -5.43 5.03
CA LEU A 30 8.30 -6.15 3.91
C LEU A 30 9.27 -6.34 2.73
N ILE A 31 10.29 -5.47 2.61
CA ILE A 31 11.21 -5.43 1.46
C ILE A 31 11.85 -6.80 1.14
N PRO A 32 12.31 -7.60 2.11
CA PRO A 32 12.92 -8.90 1.81
C PRO A 32 11.96 -9.95 1.22
N HIS A 33 10.63 -9.71 1.28
CA HIS A 33 9.60 -10.70 0.95
C HIS A 33 8.88 -10.45 -0.38
N TYR A 34 9.16 -9.32 -1.04
CA TYR A 34 8.47 -8.88 -2.24
C TYR A 34 9.44 -8.23 -3.22
N ASP A 35 9.23 -8.46 -4.52
CA ASP A 35 10.04 -7.85 -5.58
C ASP A 35 9.63 -6.40 -5.83
N GLU A 36 8.33 -6.11 -5.69
CA GLU A 36 7.81 -4.74 -5.78
C GLU A 36 6.83 -4.44 -4.65
N ILE A 37 6.99 -3.29 -4.01
CA ILE A 37 6.06 -2.78 -3.01
C ILE A 37 5.60 -1.38 -3.44
N TYR A 38 4.29 -1.20 -3.58
CA TYR A 38 3.65 0.06 -3.89
C TYR A 38 3.02 0.63 -2.62
N VAL A 39 3.63 1.67 -2.05
CA VAL A 39 3.15 2.30 -0.83
C VAL A 39 2.21 3.44 -1.20
N VAL A 40 0.95 3.28 -0.84
CA VAL A 40 -0.16 4.21 -1.08
C VAL A 40 -0.57 4.82 0.25
N ASP A 41 -0.39 6.13 0.39
CA ASP A 41 -0.99 6.88 1.49
C ASP A 41 -2.36 7.38 1.03
N SER A 42 -3.45 6.84 1.59
CA SER A 42 -4.81 7.11 1.11
C SER A 42 -5.17 8.60 1.17
N ARG A 43 -4.58 9.34 2.11
CA ARG A 43 -4.81 10.78 2.30
C ARG A 43 -4.31 11.66 1.16
N TYR A 44 -3.39 11.14 0.35
CA TYR A 44 -2.70 11.91 -0.71
C TYR A 44 -2.74 11.22 -2.06
N TYR A 45 -3.31 10.02 -2.15
CA TYR A 45 -3.38 9.28 -3.39
C TYR A 45 -4.66 9.67 -4.14
N ASN A 46 -4.47 10.23 -5.34
CA ASN A 46 -5.54 10.81 -6.16
C ASN A 46 -5.87 9.94 -7.38
N SER A 47 -5.64 8.64 -7.30
CA SER A 47 -5.92 7.69 -8.37
C SER A 47 -6.59 6.43 -7.82
N SER A 48 -7.01 5.54 -8.72
CA SER A 48 -7.70 4.31 -8.34
C SER A 48 -6.71 3.22 -7.94
N LEU A 49 -6.98 2.61 -6.79
CA LEU A 49 -6.31 1.43 -6.27
C LEU A 49 -6.54 0.22 -7.18
N LYS A 50 -7.78 0.02 -7.68
CA LYS A 50 -8.09 -1.05 -8.65
C LYS A 50 -7.27 -0.90 -9.93
N LYS A 51 -7.16 0.33 -10.44
CA LYS A 51 -6.33 0.62 -11.62
C LYS A 51 -4.86 0.25 -11.36
N LEU A 52 -4.30 0.69 -10.24
CA LEU A 52 -2.92 0.36 -9.85
C LEU A 52 -2.70 -1.15 -9.77
N VAL A 53 -3.59 -1.87 -9.09
CA VAL A 53 -3.50 -3.33 -8.93
C VAL A 53 -3.52 -4.04 -10.27
N ASN A 54 -4.43 -3.64 -11.17
CA ASN A 54 -4.55 -4.25 -12.49
C ASN A 54 -3.34 -3.94 -13.39
N GLU A 55 -2.93 -2.68 -13.47
CA GLU A 55 -1.83 -2.25 -14.35
C GLU A 55 -0.48 -2.82 -13.92
N GLN A 56 -0.24 -2.96 -12.61
CA GLN A 56 1.02 -3.48 -12.09
C GLN A 56 1.01 -5.00 -11.89
N GLY A 57 -0.13 -5.66 -12.14
CA GLY A 57 -0.29 -7.11 -11.96
C GLY A 57 -0.17 -7.57 -10.51
N VAL A 58 -0.54 -6.71 -9.56
CA VAL A 58 -0.44 -7.00 -8.12
C VAL A 58 -1.51 -8.02 -7.71
N LYS A 59 -1.16 -8.96 -6.82
CA LYS A 59 -2.07 -9.99 -6.31
C LYS A 59 -2.37 -9.87 -4.82
N GLU A 60 -1.63 -9.04 -4.10
CA GLU A 60 -1.75 -8.85 -2.66
C GLU A 60 -1.93 -7.38 -2.33
N VAL A 61 -2.90 -7.07 -1.47
CA VAL A 61 -3.13 -5.73 -0.94
C VAL A 61 -3.16 -5.83 0.58
N LEU A 62 -2.34 -5.01 1.24
CA LEU A 62 -2.23 -4.94 2.70
C LEU A 62 -2.65 -3.56 3.20
N PHE A 63 -3.60 -3.52 4.13
CA PHE A 63 -3.99 -2.29 4.83
C PHE A 63 -3.25 -2.19 6.16
N ILE A 64 -2.54 -1.09 6.40
CA ILE A 64 -1.83 -0.82 7.65
C ILE A 64 -2.24 0.55 8.18
N ASN A 65 -3.14 0.54 9.15
CA ASN A 65 -3.61 1.73 9.83
C ASN A 65 -3.57 1.51 11.33
N ASN A 66 -3.28 2.55 12.09
CA ASN A 66 -3.49 2.53 13.52
C ASN A 66 -4.98 2.23 13.85
N ILE A 67 -5.25 1.48 14.92
CA ILE A 67 -6.61 1.07 15.28
C ILE A 67 -7.55 2.27 15.54
N PHE A 68 -7.03 3.37 16.11
CA PHE A 68 -7.79 4.60 16.30
C PHE A 68 -7.98 5.39 15.00
N ALA A 69 -7.08 5.22 14.03
CA ALA A 69 -7.23 5.89 12.73
C ALA A 69 -8.22 5.12 11.84
N ALA A 70 -8.18 3.79 11.89
CA ALA A 70 -8.95 2.89 11.04
C ALA A 70 -10.48 3.06 11.15
N ASN A 71 -10.98 3.56 12.29
CA ASN A 71 -12.40 3.82 12.51
C ASN A 71 -12.78 5.32 12.47
N THR A 72 -11.87 6.20 12.06
CA THR A 72 -12.20 7.62 11.88
C THR A 72 -12.80 7.86 10.50
N GLU A 73 -13.90 8.60 10.45
CA GLU A 73 -14.59 8.96 9.21
C GLU A 73 -13.64 9.55 8.17
N LYS A 74 -12.70 10.40 8.61
CA LYS A 74 -11.69 11.00 7.73
C LYS A 74 -10.85 9.96 6.99
N ILE A 75 -10.33 8.95 7.68
CA ILE A 75 -9.48 7.93 7.05
C ILE A 75 -10.33 6.98 6.20
N VAL A 76 -11.50 6.56 6.71
CA VAL A 76 -12.45 5.72 5.95
C VAL A 76 -12.78 6.36 4.61
N LYS A 77 -13.15 7.65 4.62
CA LYS A 77 -13.47 8.40 3.40
C LYS A 77 -12.31 8.43 2.40
N THR A 78 -11.08 8.63 2.86
CA THR A 78 -9.91 8.61 1.95
C THR A 78 -9.68 7.26 1.29
N ILE A 79 -10.02 6.16 1.98
CA ILE A 79 -9.95 4.81 1.40
C ILE A 79 -11.10 4.61 0.40
N GLU A 80 -12.29 5.13 0.70
CA GLU A 80 -13.44 5.08 -0.20
C GLU A 80 -13.24 5.89 -1.49
N GLU A 81 -12.47 6.97 -1.45
CA GLU A 81 -12.19 7.81 -2.61
C GLU A 81 -11.21 7.16 -3.60
N ILE A 82 -10.39 6.20 -3.14
CA ILE A 82 -9.36 5.57 -3.97
C ILE A 82 -9.76 4.17 -4.47
N GLN A 83 -10.85 3.57 -3.98
CA GLN A 83 -11.24 2.20 -4.34
C GLN A 83 -11.86 2.05 -5.73
#